data_AF-A0AAV2R5I8-F1
#
_entry.id   AF-A0AAV2R5I8-F1
#
_cell.length_a   1.000
_cell.length_b   1.000
_cell.length_c   1.000
_cell.angle_alpha   90.00
_cell.angle_beta   90.00
_cell.angle_gamma   90.00
#
_symmetry.space_group_name_H-M   'P 1'
#
loop_
_entity.id
_entity.type
_entity.pdbx_description
1 polymer ?
#
loop_
_entity_poly.entity_id
_entity_poly.type
_entity_poly.pdbx_seq_one_letter_code
_entity_poly.pdbx_strand_id
1 'polypeptide(L)'
;ADWKDVELELNQKGAPTTIALCYRYKWSNKLKKDAEKIMVQYGVKESYIRKGDVDFILNEPRVLDHIYIKGAEEAAELLWSPKFLNVKKHYEETWSHRLWLMRTFQRLVKLDKLQIFENIDKETQTQLEHRCDIHDLSKFRLDQAVGYALRWVHKIDSPIWYEACNLHLMQEDHHPQHYFSRTTIDLSKPVNLVKGLDHSDDERMDILPLLESILDMIASRWERALKGDLAAPTHMLVNIAIEQNYLDRYCPCNYDYAVSIYQKISKCKD
;
A
#
# COMPACT_ATOMS: atom_id res chain seq x y z
N ALA A 1 7.46 27.99 -11.39
CA ALA A 1 8.57 28.37 -10.49
C ALA A 1 9.85 28.16 -11.29
N ASP A 2 10.79 29.11 -11.23
CA ASP A 2 12.10 28.93 -11.84
C ASP A 2 12.87 27.86 -11.03
N TRP A 3 13.65 27.02 -11.70
CA TRP A 3 14.41 25.93 -11.08
C TRP A 3 15.33 26.42 -9.96
N LYS A 4 15.83 27.66 -10.11
CA LYS A 4 16.68 28.34 -9.13
C LYS A 4 15.99 28.57 -7.78
N ASP A 5 14.67 28.74 -7.77
CA ASP A 5 13.91 28.93 -6.52
C ASP A 5 13.84 27.62 -5.73
N VAL A 6 13.71 26.48 -6.43
CA VAL A 6 13.68 25.15 -5.81
C VAL A 6 15.06 24.80 -5.25
N GLU A 7 16.12 25.06 -6.00
CA GLU A 7 17.50 24.80 -5.56
C GLU A 7 17.87 25.62 -4.31
N LEU A 8 17.43 26.88 -4.22
CA LEU A 8 17.64 27.72 -3.04
C LEU A 8 16.86 27.18 -1.82
N GLU A 9 15.61 26.74 -2.00
CA GLU A 9 14.79 26.17 -0.92
C GLU A 9 15.31 24.80 -0.45
N LEU A 10 15.82 23.96 -1.35
CA LEU A 10 16.43 22.66 -1.02
C LEU A 10 17.65 22.80 -0.09
N ASN A 11 18.39 23.89 -0.24
CA ASN A 11 19.55 24.20 0.60
C ASN A 11 19.15 24.74 1.98
N GLN A 12 17.89 25.11 2.21
CA GLN A 12 17.43 25.78 3.45
C GLN A 12 16.45 24.95 4.30
N LYS A 13 15.56 24.19 3.66
CA LYS A 13 14.55 23.32 4.31
C LYS A 13 14.81 21.91 3.82
N GLY A 14 15.06 20.97 4.74
CA GLY A 14 15.47 19.60 4.43
C GLY A 14 14.82 19.03 3.16
N ALA A 15 15.66 18.50 2.27
CA ALA A 15 15.31 18.23 0.87
C ALA A 15 13.96 17.51 0.63
N PRO A 16 13.55 16.48 1.41
CA PRO A 16 12.32 15.74 1.13
C PRO A 16 11.03 16.58 1.18
N THR A 17 10.84 17.38 2.23
CA THR A 17 9.62 18.18 2.42
C THR A 17 9.51 19.27 1.36
N THR A 18 10.62 19.92 1.02
CA THR A 18 10.66 20.95 -0.01
C THR A 18 10.25 20.39 -1.37
N ILE A 19 10.80 19.24 -1.75
CA ILE A 19 10.45 18.56 -3.02
C ILE A 19 8.96 18.21 -3.05
N ALA A 20 8.43 17.66 -1.95
CA ALA A 20 7.01 17.31 -1.85
C ALA A 20 6.10 18.55 -1.97
N LEU A 21 6.47 19.69 -1.36
CA LEU A 21 5.74 20.95 -1.49
C LEU A 21 5.82 21.52 -2.91
N CYS A 22 6.97 21.46 -3.57
CA CYS A 22 7.12 21.85 -4.97
C CYS A 22 6.24 20.99 -5.88
N TYR A 23 6.29 19.66 -5.70
CA TYR A 23 5.37 18.73 -6.35
C TYR A 23 3.93 19.18 -6.12
N ARG A 24 3.50 19.36 -4.88
CA ARG A 24 2.09 19.65 -4.55
C ARG A 24 1.61 20.96 -5.19
N TYR A 25 2.34 22.06 -4.98
CA TYR A 25 1.83 23.42 -5.21
C TYR A 25 2.46 24.16 -6.39
N LYS A 26 3.62 23.73 -6.90
CA LYS A 26 4.36 24.47 -7.93
C LYS A 26 4.38 23.75 -9.28
N TRP A 27 4.31 22.43 -9.29
CA TRP A 27 4.35 21.66 -10.53
C TRP A 27 3.00 21.70 -11.25
N SER A 28 3.04 21.88 -12.57
CA SER A 28 1.86 21.79 -13.41
C SER A 28 1.35 20.35 -13.46
N ASN A 29 0.06 20.15 -13.73
CA ASN A 29 -0.51 18.81 -13.91
C ASN A 29 0.19 18.04 -15.03
N LYS A 30 0.64 18.73 -16.08
CA LYS A 30 1.44 18.14 -17.16
C LYS A 30 2.76 17.59 -16.63
N LEU A 31 3.54 18.40 -15.91
CA LEU A 31 4.82 17.98 -15.35
C LEU A 31 4.67 16.78 -14.40
N LYS A 32 3.63 16.78 -13.55
CA LYS A 32 3.32 15.66 -12.64
C LYS A 32 3.07 14.36 -13.41
N LYS A 33 2.18 14.38 -14.41
CA LYS A 33 1.88 13.21 -15.24
C LYS A 33 3.11 12.69 -16.00
N ASP A 34 3.93 13.61 -16.50
CA ASP A 34 5.12 13.25 -17.27
C ASP A 34 6.21 12.66 -16.36
N ALA A 35 6.42 13.21 -15.16
CA ALA A 35 7.33 12.65 -14.16
C ALA A 35 6.86 11.27 -13.64
N GLU A 36 5.54 11.10 -13.41
CA GLU A 36 4.96 9.80 -13.02
C GLU A 36 5.26 8.70 -14.04
N LYS A 37 5.11 8.99 -15.33
CA LYS A 37 5.43 8.03 -16.41
C LYS A 37 6.90 7.59 -16.36
N ILE A 38 7.81 8.55 -16.19
CA ILE A 38 9.26 8.26 -16.07
C ILE A 38 9.53 7.41 -14.82
N MET A 39 8.90 7.73 -13.68
CA MET A 39 9.07 6.95 -12.44
C MET A 39 8.50 5.53 -12.57
N VAL A 40 7.36 5.34 -13.24
CA VAL A 40 6.83 4.01 -13.53
C VAL A 40 7.80 3.23 -14.43
N GLN A 41 8.43 3.87 -15.42
CA GLN A 41 9.50 3.23 -16.22
C GLN A 41 10.71 2.83 -15.37
N TYR A 42 11.12 3.67 -14.40
CA TYR A 42 12.17 3.30 -13.45
C TYR A 42 11.76 2.09 -12.61
N GLY A 43 10.52 2.07 -12.09
CA GLY A 43 9.97 0.93 -11.36
C GLY A 43 9.92 -0.36 -12.18
N VAL A 44 9.58 -0.29 -13.47
CA VAL A 44 9.64 -1.45 -14.39
C VAL A 44 11.08 -1.91 -14.61
N LYS A 45 12.00 -0.98 -14.86
CA LYS A 45 13.42 -1.28 -15.10
C LYS A 45 14.07 -1.93 -13.87
N GLU A 46 13.69 -1.49 -12.67
CA GLU A 46 14.18 -2.03 -11.40
C GLU A 46 13.35 -3.21 -10.86
N SER A 47 12.36 -3.68 -11.62
CA SER A 47 11.50 -4.83 -11.27
C SER A 47 10.62 -4.66 -10.02
N TYR A 48 10.27 -3.42 -9.64
CA TYR A 48 9.25 -3.14 -8.62
C TYR A 48 7.83 -3.10 -9.21
N ILE A 49 7.69 -2.88 -10.52
CA ILE A 49 6.42 -2.85 -11.25
C ILE A 49 6.48 -3.85 -12.41
N ARG A 50 5.48 -4.72 -12.55
CA ARG A 50 5.38 -5.61 -13.71
C ARG A 50 4.88 -4.80 -14.91
N LYS A 51 5.34 -5.15 -16.12
CA LYS A 51 4.86 -4.49 -17.35
C LYS A 51 3.33 -4.48 -17.50
N GLY A 52 2.66 -5.55 -17.06
CA GLY A 52 1.20 -5.65 -17.09
C GLY A 52 0.47 -4.74 -16.08
N ASP A 53 1.17 -4.23 -15.07
CA ASP A 53 0.57 -3.36 -14.03
C ASP A 53 0.63 -1.87 -14.41
N VAL A 54 1.36 -1.51 -15.48
CA VAL A 54 1.60 -0.11 -15.88
C VAL A 54 0.31 0.63 -16.20
N ASP A 55 -0.60 -0.01 -16.94
CA ASP A 55 -1.88 0.61 -17.33
C ASP A 55 -2.78 0.86 -16.12
N PHE A 56 -2.75 -0.04 -15.13
CA PHE A 56 -3.47 0.14 -13.86
C PHE A 56 -2.95 1.38 -13.11
N ILE A 57 -1.63 1.56 -13.06
CA ILE A 57 -1.02 2.67 -12.32
C ILE A 57 -1.27 4.00 -13.03
N LEU A 58 -1.09 4.07 -14.35
CA LEU A 58 -1.19 5.32 -15.10
C LEU A 58 -2.62 5.72 -15.47
N ASN A 59 -3.60 4.81 -15.34
CA ASN A 59 -5.01 5.01 -15.75
C ASN A 59 -5.17 5.53 -17.20
N GLU A 60 -4.18 5.29 -18.06
CA GLU A 60 -4.22 5.64 -19.48
C GLU A 60 -3.55 4.50 -20.27
N PRO A 61 -4.26 3.79 -21.17
CA PRO A 61 -3.64 2.74 -21.98
C PRO A 61 -2.69 3.37 -22.99
N ARG A 62 -1.36 3.21 -22.81
CA ARG A 62 -0.38 3.73 -23.79
C ARG A 62 0.92 2.94 -23.87
N VAL A 63 1.44 2.88 -25.09
CA VAL A 63 2.81 2.54 -25.46
C VAL A 63 3.78 3.45 -24.69
N LEU A 64 4.74 2.84 -23.99
CA LEU A 64 5.86 3.53 -23.33
C LEU A 64 6.82 4.08 -24.38
N ASP A 65 6.38 5.01 -25.23
CA ASP A 65 7.28 5.73 -26.11
C ASP A 65 8.20 6.62 -25.27
N HIS A 66 9.42 6.88 -25.78
CA HIS A 66 10.41 7.73 -25.13
C HIS A 66 9.89 9.18 -25.05
N ILE A 67 9.25 9.53 -23.93
CA ILE A 67 8.71 10.87 -23.69
C ILE A 67 9.85 11.75 -23.19
N TYR A 68 10.47 12.49 -24.10
CA TYR A 68 11.38 13.58 -23.71
C TYR A 68 10.56 14.85 -23.49
N ILE A 69 10.44 15.29 -22.24
CA ILE A 69 9.77 16.54 -21.87
C ILE A 69 10.72 17.31 -20.95
N LYS A 70 11.13 18.49 -21.41
CA LYS A 70 12.06 19.38 -20.69
C LYS A 70 11.59 19.59 -19.25
N GLY A 71 12.41 19.19 -18.26
CA GLY A 71 12.12 19.33 -16.83
C GLY A 71 11.48 18.10 -16.17
N ALA A 72 10.95 17.13 -16.93
CA ALA A 72 10.29 15.95 -16.36
C ALA A 72 11.28 14.90 -15.85
N GLU A 73 12.42 14.73 -16.52
CA GLU A 73 13.49 13.85 -16.06
C GLU A 73 14.13 14.36 -14.77
N GLU A 74 14.38 15.67 -14.68
CA GLU A 74 14.90 16.31 -13.48
C GLU A 74 13.91 16.22 -12.31
N ALA A 75 12.62 16.43 -12.59
CA ALA A 75 11.55 16.23 -11.61
C ALA A 75 11.48 14.76 -11.13
N ALA A 76 11.56 13.80 -12.05
CA ALA A 76 11.58 12.38 -11.70
C ALA A 76 12.82 12.01 -10.88
N GLU A 77 14.00 12.54 -11.19
CA GLU A 77 15.22 12.30 -10.42
C GLU A 77 15.13 12.87 -9.00
N LEU A 78 14.58 14.08 -8.82
CA LEU A 78 14.32 14.63 -7.48
C LEU A 78 13.41 13.73 -6.63
N LEU A 79 12.44 13.06 -7.25
CA LEU A 79 11.54 12.17 -6.55
C LEU A 79 12.18 10.80 -6.32
N TRP A 80 12.82 10.23 -7.33
CA TRP A 80 13.33 8.86 -7.33
C TRP A 80 14.57 8.68 -6.46
N SER A 81 15.50 9.65 -6.50
CA SER A 81 16.86 9.49 -6.00
C SER A 81 16.93 9.32 -4.48
N PRO A 82 17.79 8.41 -3.97
CA PRO A 82 18.10 8.30 -2.53
C PRO A 82 18.66 9.58 -1.91
N LYS A 83 19.21 10.49 -2.72
CA LYS A 83 19.76 11.78 -2.27
C LYS A 83 18.67 12.81 -1.93
N PHE A 84 17.45 12.57 -2.39
CA PHE A 84 16.35 13.52 -2.38
C PHE A 84 15.12 12.92 -1.68
N LEU A 85 13.97 12.81 -2.36
CA LEU A 85 12.76 12.25 -1.75
C LEU A 85 12.79 10.72 -1.65
N ASN A 86 13.60 10.02 -2.45
CA ASN A 86 13.78 8.56 -2.38
C ASN A 86 12.47 7.76 -2.49
N VAL A 87 11.61 8.12 -3.45
CA VAL A 87 10.42 7.31 -3.80
C VAL A 87 10.81 5.90 -4.25
N LYS A 88 12.02 5.71 -4.76
CA LYS A 88 12.59 4.38 -5.02
C LYS A 88 12.45 3.44 -3.82
N LYS A 89 12.81 3.89 -2.62
CA LYS A 89 12.70 3.04 -1.41
C LYS A 89 11.26 2.69 -1.08
N HIS A 90 10.32 3.62 -1.28
CA HIS A 90 8.89 3.34 -1.13
C HIS A 90 8.41 2.28 -2.15
N TYR A 91 8.85 2.36 -3.41
CA TYR A 91 8.52 1.35 -4.43
C TYR A 91 9.06 -0.03 -4.07
N GLU A 92 10.30 -0.09 -3.59
CA GLU A 92 10.93 -1.33 -3.11
C GLU A 92 10.14 -1.96 -1.95
N GLU A 93 9.76 -1.16 -0.94
CA GLU A 93 8.97 -1.63 0.22
C GLU A 93 7.57 -2.08 -0.18
N THR A 94 6.90 -1.33 -1.07
CA THR A 94 5.58 -1.68 -1.59
C THR A 94 5.62 -2.98 -2.39
N TRP A 95 6.62 -3.13 -3.26
CA TRP A 95 6.82 -4.36 -4.03
C TRP A 95 7.13 -5.57 -3.15
N SER A 96 8.01 -5.41 -2.16
CA SER A 96 8.33 -6.45 -1.18
C SER A 96 7.06 -6.93 -0.47
N HIS A 97 6.24 -6.00 0.00
CA HIS A 97 5.02 -6.34 0.70
C HIS A 97 4.03 -7.12 -0.18
N ARG A 98 3.80 -6.67 -1.42
CA ARG A 98 2.97 -7.39 -2.42
C ARG A 98 3.47 -8.83 -2.66
N LEU A 99 4.78 -9.03 -2.74
CA LEU A 99 5.37 -10.36 -2.88
C LEU A 99 5.04 -11.25 -1.67
N TRP A 100 5.11 -10.69 -0.45
CA TRP A 100 4.78 -11.41 0.78
C TRP A 100 3.30 -11.70 0.92
N LEU A 101 2.42 -10.81 0.45
CA LEU A 101 0.99 -11.06 0.38
C LEU A 101 0.68 -12.24 -0.54
N MET A 102 1.26 -12.26 -1.75
CA MET A 102 1.09 -13.38 -2.66
C MET A 102 1.64 -14.70 -2.12
N ARG A 103 2.76 -14.68 -1.40
CA ARG A 103 3.30 -15.87 -0.71
C ARG A 103 2.35 -16.35 0.39
N THR A 104 1.76 -15.43 1.14
CA THR A 104 0.79 -15.73 2.20
C THR A 104 -0.47 -16.36 1.62
N PHE A 105 -1.02 -15.79 0.55
CA PHE A 105 -2.12 -16.39 -0.21
C PHE A 105 -1.75 -17.80 -0.71
N GLN A 106 -0.59 -17.96 -1.34
CA GLN A 106 -0.16 -19.26 -1.85
C GLN A 106 -0.06 -20.31 -0.73
N ARG A 107 0.54 -19.97 0.41
CA ARG A 107 0.74 -20.90 1.51
C ARG A 107 -0.55 -21.27 2.23
N LEU A 108 -1.40 -20.29 2.53
CA LEU A 108 -2.55 -20.48 3.40
C LEU A 108 -3.86 -20.75 2.66
N VAL A 109 -3.95 -20.37 1.38
CA VAL A 109 -5.18 -20.51 0.59
C VAL A 109 -4.98 -21.50 -0.57
N LYS A 110 -3.97 -21.29 -1.41
CA LYS A 110 -3.81 -22.09 -2.62
C LYS A 110 -3.32 -23.51 -2.35
N LEU A 111 -2.38 -23.64 -1.41
CA LEU A 111 -1.83 -24.92 -0.99
C LEU A 111 -2.63 -25.58 0.13
N ASP A 112 -3.76 -24.98 0.55
CA ASP A 112 -4.47 -25.19 1.82
C ASP A 112 -4.85 -26.64 2.12
N LYS A 113 -3.85 -27.46 2.44
CA LYS A 113 -3.98 -28.77 3.07
C LYS A 113 -4.55 -28.65 4.48
N LEU A 114 -4.55 -27.44 5.05
CA LEU A 114 -4.86 -27.14 6.44
C LEU A 114 -6.33 -26.74 6.63
N GLN A 115 -7.08 -26.54 5.54
CA GLN A 115 -8.48 -26.07 5.54
C GLN A 115 -8.65 -24.83 6.42
N ILE A 116 -7.71 -23.89 6.37
CA ILE A 116 -7.76 -22.68 7.20
C ILE A 116 -8.97 -21.84 6.79
N PHE A 117 -9.22 -21.73 5.48
CA PHE A 117 -10.33 -21.01 4.90
C PHE A 117 -11.41 -21.99 4.43
N GLU A 118 -12.09 -22.62 5.38
CA GLU A 118 -13.21 -23.52 5.09
C GLU A 118 -14.28 -22.82 4.24
N ASN A 119 -14.80 -23.53 3.23
CA ASN A 119 -15.95 -23.13 2.43
C ASN A 119 -15.76 -21.94 1.46
N ILE A 120 -14.53 -21.51 1.15
CA ILE A 120 -14.33 -20.65 -0.01
C ILE A 120 -14.31 -21.50 -1.29
N ASP A 121 -15.26 -21.22 -2.19
CA ASP A 121 -15.29 -21.88 -3.49
C ASP A 121 -14.13 -21.43 -4.39
N LYS A 122 -13.95 -22.14 -5.50
CA LYS A 122 -12.85 -21.88 -6.45
C LYS A 122 -12.94 -20.49 -7.09
N GLU A 123 -14.16 -19.96 -7.24
CA GLU A 123 -14.38 -18.62 -7.79
C GLU A 123 -13.87 -17.56 -6.82
N THR A 124 -14.27 -17.66 -5.54
CA THR A 124 -13.82 -16.80 -4.45
C THR A 124 -12.30 -16.86 -4.29
N GLN A 125 -11.68 -18.05 -4.38
CA GLN A 125 -10.22 -18.18 -4.37
C GLN A 125 -9.56 -17.45 -5.54
N THR A 126 -10.12 -17.55 -6.75
CA THR A 126 -9.60 -16.89 -7.95
C THR A 126 -9.71 -15.36 -7.83
N GLN A 127 -10.85 -14.88 -7.33
CA GLN A 127 -11.07 -13.45 -7.06
C GLN A 127 -10.12 -12.94 -5.97
N LEU A 128 -9.91 -13.70 -4.90
CA LEU A 128 -8.97 -13.35 -3.84
C LEU A 128 -7.52 -13.36 -4.32
N GLU A 129 -7.12 -14.32 -5.17
CA GLU A 129 -5.79 -14.34 -5.81
C GLU A 129 -5.58 -13.05 -6.61
N HIS A 130 -6.56 -12.66 -7.43
CA HIS A 130 -6.49 -11.42 -8.20
C HIS A 130 -6.37 -10.19 -7.30
N ARG A 131 -7.17 -10.11 -6.23
CA ARG A 131 -7.12 -9.01 -5.26
C ARG A 131 -5.76 -8.90 -4.58
N CYS A 132 -5.19 -10.01 -4.11
CA CYS A 132 -3.85 -10.06 -3.53
C CYS A 132 -2.78 -9.64 -4.55
N ASP A 133 -2.96 -10.00 -5.83
CA ASP A 133 -2.01 -9.69 -6.89
C ASP A 133 -1.99 -8.19 -7.24
N ILE A 134 -3.15 -7.52 -7.18
CA ILE A 134 -3.25 -6.07 -7.44
C ILE A 134 -3.15 -5.20 -6.18
N HIS A 135 -3.07 -5.82 -5.01
CA HIS A 135 -2.96 -5.12 -3.72
C HIS A 135 -1.85 -4.07 -3.77
N ASP A 136 -2.09 -2.91 -3.16
CA ASP A 136 -1.14 -1.81 -3.07
C ASP A 136 -0.66 -1.23 -4.41
N LEU A 137 -1.19 -1.65 -5.56
CA LEU A 137 -0.78 -1.07 -6.85
C LEU A 137 -1.04 0.44 -6.91
N SER A 138 -2.06 0.92 -6.19
CA SER A 138 -2.37 2.35 -6.10
C SER A 138 -1.22 3.16 -5.47
N LYS A 139 -0.40 2.56 -4.59
CA LYS A 139 0.74 3.20 -3.93
C LYS A 139 1.90 3.53 -4.88
N PHE A 140 1.91 2.98 -6.10
CA PHE A 140 2.85 3.36 -7.15
C PHE A 140 2.41 4.60 -7.94
N ARG A 141 1.20 5.11 -7.71
CA ARG A 141 0.77 6.39 -8.29
C ARG A 141 1.48 7.53 -7.59
N LEU A 142 1.83 8.57 -8.33
CA LEU A 142 2.68 9.67 -7.86
C LEU A 142 2.07 10.42 -6.68
N ASP A 143 0.75 10.61 -6.70
CA ASP A 143 -0.03 11.27 -5.64
C ASP A 143 0.05 10.53 -4.30
N GLN A 144 0.06 9.20 -4.31
CA GLN A 144 0.29 8.39 -3.13
C GLN A 144 1.78 8.26 -2.79
N ALA A 145 2.61 7.94 -3.78
CA ALA A 145 4.02 7.61 -3.59
C ALA A 145 4.82 8.72 -2.89
N VAL A 146 4.54 9.99 -3.22
CA VAL A 146 5.19 11.14 -2.56
C VAL A 146 4.86 11.19 -1.08
N GLY A 147 3.58 11.04 -0.71
CA GLY A 147 3.16 11.05 0.69
C GLY A 147 3.69 9.85 1.47
N TYR A 148 3.62 8.65 0.88
CA TYR A 148 4.16 7.44 1.51
C TYR A 148 5.68 7.51 1.68
N ALA A 149 6.42 8.07 0.73
CA ALA A 149 7.86 8.28 0.88
C ALA A 149 8.17 9.23 2.07
N LEU A 150 7.46 10.34 2.21
CA LEU A 150 7.62 11.23 3.38
C LEU A 150 7.42 10.48 4.69
N ARG A 151 6.34 9.69 4.80
CA ARG A 151 6.02 8.96 6.03
C ARG A 151 6.98 7.82 6.32
N TRP A 152 7.18 6.91 5.37
CA TRP A 152 7.82 5.63 5.65
C TRP A 152 9.33 5.66 5.43
N VAL A 153 9.81 6.45 4.46
CA VAL A 153 11.25 6.61 4.20
C VAL A 153 11.85 7.68 5.12
N HIS A 154 11.17 8.83 5.26
CA HIS A 154 11.72 9.98 5.99
C HIS A 154 11.13 10.20 7.40
N LYS A 155 10.10 9.44 7.80
CA LYS A 155 9.42 9.58 9.10
C LYS A 155 8.82 10.97 9.34
N ILE A 156 8.35 11.62 8.27
CA ILE A 156 7.76 12.96 8.31
C ILE A 156 6.23 12.84 8.21
N ASP A 157 5.53 13.27 9.26
CA ASP A 157 4.08 13.47 9.21
C ASP A 157 3.77 14.82 8.56
N SER A 158 2.91 14.81 7.54
CA SER A 158 2.57 16.02 6.77
C SER A 158 1.15 15.93 6.19
N PRO A 159 0.54 17.07 5.83
CA PRO A 159 -0.73 17.07 5.08
C PRO A 159 -0.67 16.27 3.78
N ILE A 160 0.48 16.25 3.10
CA ILE A 160 0.69 15.47 1.88
C ILE A 160 0.61 13.97 2.18
N TRP A 161 1.21 13.52 3.28
CA TRP A 161 1.07 12.13 3.74
C TRP A 161 -0.39 11.79 4.06
N TYR A 162 -1.11 12.62 4.80
CA TYR A 162 -2.50 12.34 5.16
C TYR A 162 -3.42 12.25 3.94
N GLU A 163 -3.24 13.15 2.95
CA GLU A 163 -3.97 13.08 1.68
C GLU A 163 -3.67 11.80 0.91
N ALA A 164 -2.39 11.44 0.76
CA ALA A 164 -1.97 10.20 0.11
C ALA A 164 -2.55 8.95 0.79
N CYS A 165 -2.53 8.92 2.12
CA CYS A 165 -3.08 7.83 2.91
C CYS A 165 -4.60 7.76 2.74
N ASN A 166 -5.33 8.87 2.84
CA ASN A 166 -6.77 8.91 2.61
C ASN A 166 -7.15 8.45 1.19
N LEU A 167 -6.41 8.90 0.16
CA LEU A 167 -6.61 8.45 -1.22
C LEU A 167 -6.49 6.94 -1.36
N HIS A 168 -5.47 6.35 -0.73
CA HIS A 168 -5.26 4.90 -0.69
C HIS A 168 -6.41 4.18 0.02
N LEU A 169 -6.77 4.62 1.22
CA LEU A 169 -7.82 3.99 2.03
C LEU A 169 -9.21 4.04 1.38
N MET A 170 -9.50 5.09 0.59
CA MET A 170 -10.72 5.20 -0.19
C MET A 170 -10.73 4.27 -1.41
N GLN A 171 -9.56 3.92 -1.96
CA GLN A 171 -9.44 3.05 -3.13
C GLN A 171 -9.39 1.57 -2.76
N GLU A 172 -8.99 1.24 -1.53
CA GLU A 172 -8.70 -0.13 -1.16
C GLU A 172 -9.66 -0.70 -0.10
N ASP A 173 -10.30 -1.79 -0.53
CA ASP A 173 -11.24 -2.69 0.13
C ASP A 173 -11.01 -3.02 1.60
N HIS A 174 -9.76 -3.36 1.87
CA HIS A 174 -9.44 -4.32 2.91
C HIS A 174 -9.14 -3.65 4.26
N HIS A 175 -9.20 -2.32 4.35
CA HIS A 175 -8.93 -1.57 5.58
C HIS A 175 -10.14 -1.58 6.53
N PRO A 176 -10.15 -2.40 7.61
CA PRO A 176 -11.37 -2.64 8.39
C PRO A 176 -11.90 -1.36 9.03
N GLN A 177 -11.00 -0.52 9.54
CA GLN A 177 -11.34 0.75 10.20
C GLN A 177 -11.93 1.80 9.24
N HIS A 178 -11.86 1.59 7.92
CA HIS A 178 -12.38 2.52 6.92
C HIS A 178 -13.49 1.93 6.05
N TYR A 179 -13.78 0.63 6.17
CA TYR A 179 -14.67 -0.10 5.28
C TYR A 179 -16.05 0.56 5.12
N PHE A 180 -16.71 0.85 6.24
CA PHE A 180 -18.04 1.49 6.25
C PHE A 180 -18.00 3.02 6.15
N SER A 181 -16.82 3.62 6.27
CA SER A 181 -16.63 5.08 6.27
C SER A 181 -16.38 5.68 4.88
N ARG A 182 -16.27 4.85 3.82
CA ARG A 182 -15.81 5.29 2.49
C ARG A 182 -16.62 6.43 1.86
N THR A 183 -17.84 6.67 2.31
CA THR A 183 -18.72 7.73 1.81
C THR A 183 -18.60 9.06 2.58
N THR A 184 -17.88 9.11 3.71
CA THR A 184 -17.90 10.26 4.64
C THR A 184 -16.52 10.75 5.09
N ILE A 185 -15.41 10.27 4.49
CA ILE A 185 -14.06 10.68 4.89
C ILE A 185 -13.84 12.17 4.59
N ASP A 186 -13.71 12.96 5.66
CA ASP A 186 -13.28 14.36 5.61
C ASP A 186 -11.77 14.40 5.36
N LEU A 187 -11.39 14.69 4.11
CA LEU A 187 -9.99 14.78 3.66
C LEU A 187 -9.16 15.87 4.37
N SER A 188 -9.80 16.76 5.14
CA SER A 188 -9.11 17.79 5.91
C SER A 188 -8.58 17.30 7.26
N LYS A 189 -8.94 16.09 7.71
CA LYS A 189 -8.54 15.56 9.01
C LYS A 189 -7.44 14.50 8.91
N PRO A 190 -6.51 14.43 9.90
CA PRO A 190 -5.53 13.35 10.00
C PRO A 190 -6.21 11.98 10.08
N VAL A 191 -5.68 11.02 9.31
CA VAL A 191 -6.18 9.63 9.17
C VAL A 191 -6.38 8.93 10.53
N ASN A 192 -5.61 9.33 11.54
CA ASN A 192 -5.61 8.72 12.87
C ASN A 192 -6.78 9.13 13.79
N LEU A 193 -7.72 9.97 13.33
CA LEU A 193 -8.78 10.51 14.20
C LEU A 193 -10.17 9.91 14.01
N VAL A 194 -10.37 9.00 13.05
CA VAL A 194 -11.63 8.25 12.98
C VAL A 194 -11.44 6.91 13.71
N LYS A 195 -11.29 7.00 15.04
CA LYS A 195 -11.53 5.84 15.91
C LYS A 195 -13.04 5.64 15.99
N GLY A 196 -13.52 4.51 15.51
CA GLY A 196 -14.90 4.05 15.72
C GLY A 196 -15.91 5.05 15.20
N LEU A 197 -16.28 4.92 13.91
CA LEU A 197 -17.70 5.09 13.65
C LEU A 197 -18.40 4.02 14.50
N ASP A 198 -19.46 4.43 15.18
CA ASP A 198 -20.31 3.58 16.01
C ASP A 198 -20.94 2.54 15.07
N HIS A 199 -20.19 1.47 14.78
CA HIS A 199 -20.64 0.40 13.90
C HIS A 199 -21.73 -0.33 14.67
N SER A 200 -22.91 -0.42 14.08
CA SER A 200 -23.92 -1.34 14.59
C SER A 200 -23.36 -2.77 14.50
N ASP A 201 -23.73 -3.63 15.44
CA ASP A 201 -23.25 -5.02 15.50
C ASP A 201 -23.53 -5.85 14.21
N ASP A 202 -24.38 -5.34 13.32
CA ASP A 202 -24.79 -5.97 12.06
C ASP A 202 -23.93 -5.58 10.83
N GLU A 203 -23.01 -4.62 10.94
CA GLU A 203 -22.17 -4.19 9.82
C GLU A 203 -21.01 -5.16 9.59
N ARG A 204 -21.16 -6.08 8.62
CA ARG A 204 -20.12 -7.04 8.21
C ARG A 204 -19.38 -6.61 6.94
N MET A 205 -18.07 -6.83 6.89
CA MET A 205 -17.31 -6.63 5.66
C MET A 205 -17.68 -7.71 4.64
N ASP A 206 -17.66 -7.37 3.36
CA ASP A 206 -17.74 -8.39 2.32
C ASP A 206 -16.58 -9.38 2.47
N ILE A 207 -16.84 -10.64 2.13
CA ILE A 207 -15.91 -11.72 2.42
C ILE A 207 -14.54 -11.52 1.75
N LEU A 208 -14.50 -11.01 0.51
CA LEU A 208 -13.26 -10.81 -0.22
C LEU A 208 -12.35 -9.74 0.42
N PRO A 209 -12.82 -8.50 0.68
CA PRO A 209 -12.05 -7.51 1.42
C PRO A 209 -11.62 -7.96 2.82
N LEU A 210 -12.49 -8.71 3.53
CA LEU A 210 -12.16 -9.26 4.84
C LEU A 210 -11.02 -10.27 4.76
N LEU A 211 -11.07 -11.20 3.81
CA LEU A 211 -10.01 -12.19 3.60
C LEU A 211 -8.70 -11.54 3.18
N GLU A 212 -8.73 -10.58 2.26
CA GLU A 212 -7.55 -9.81 1.85
C GLU A 212 -6.92 -9.09 3.06
N SER A 213 -7.74 -8.45 3.90
CA SER A 213 -7.29 -7.76 5.13
C SER A 213 -6.53 -8.70 6.08
N ILE A 214 -7.07 -9.90 6.29
CA ILE A 214 -6.48 -10.93 7.14
C ILE A 214 -5.14 -11.38 6.56
N LEU A 215 -5.08 -11.62 5.24
CA LEU A 215 -3.86 -12.03 4.55
C LEU A 215 -2.80 -10.93 4.53
N ASP A 216 -3.15 -9.66 4.33
CA ASP A 216 -2.25 -8.50 4.43
C ASP A 216 -1.58 -8.46 5.81
N MET A 217 -2.36 -8.58 6.87
CA MET A 217 -1.81 -8.58 8.22
C MET A 217 -0.80 -9.70 8.47
N ILE A 218 -1.14 -10.92 8.05
CA ILE A 218 -0.24 -12.08 8.15
C ILE A 218 1.01 -11.87 7.28
N ALA A 219 0.86 -11.33 6.08
CA ALA A 219 1.96 -11.02 5.17
C ALA A 219 2.91 -9.98 5.75
N SER A 220 2.37 -8.92 6.33
CA SER A 220 3.14 -7.88 7.04
C SER A 220 3.94 -8.47 8.20
N ARG A 221 3.38 -9.41 8.96
CA ARG A 221 4.12 -10.13 10.00
C ARG A 221 5.21 -11.01 9.44
N TRP A 222 4.92 -11.81 8.42
CA TRP A 222 5.89 -12.70 7.79
C TRP A 222 7.07 -11.92 7.21
N GLU A 223 6.77 -10.83 6.49
CA GLU A 223 7.76 -9.93 5.94
C GLU A 223 8.63 -9.28 7.01
N ARG A 224 8.00 -8.62 8.01
CA ARG A 224 8.70 -7.65 8.87
C ARG A 224 9.17 -8.28 10.18
N ALA A 225 8.31 -9.02 10.87
CA ALA A 225 8.63 -9.61 12.16
C ALA A 225 9.46 -10.89 12.01
N LEU A 226 9.14 -11.71 11.00
CA LEU A 226 9.88 -12.93 10.69
C LEU A 226 10.96 -12.72 9.63
N LYS A 227 11.19 -11.47 9.21
CA LYS A 227 12.22 -11.06 8.24
C LYS A 227 12.15 -11.83 6.93
N GLY A 228 10.96 -12.27 6.55
CA GLY A 228 10.76 -13.05 5.34
C GLY A 228 11.41 -14.43 5.36
N ASP A 229 11.49 -15.08 6.54
CA ASP A 229 11.99 -16.45 6.64
C ASP A 229 11.03 -17.43 5.96
N LEU A 230 11.42 -17.95 4.80
CA LEU A 230 10.64 -18.94 4.04
C LEU A 230 10.51 -20.28 4.76
N ALA A 231 11.40 -20.58 5.72
CA ALA A 231 11.35 -21.78 6.55
C ALA A 231 10.51 -21.59 7.82
N ALA A 232 10.00 -20.38 8.09
CA ALA A 232 9.16 -20.13 9.25
C ALA A 232 7.94 -21.08 9.22
N PRO A 233 7.64 -21.80 10.30
CA PRO A 233 6.48 -22.69 10.37
C PRO A 233 5.17 -21.88 10.38
N THR A 234 4.08 -22.47 9.87
CA THR A 234 2.80 -21.77 9.64
C THR A 234 2.25 -21.12 10.91
N HIS A 235 2.33 -21.77 12.08
CA HIS A 235 1.86 -21.17 13.33
C HIS A 235 2.59 -19.89 13.74
N MET A 236 3.82 -19.65 13.27
CA MET A 236 4.56 -18.43 13.58
C MET A 236 4.08 -17.22 12.78
N LEU A 237 3.36 -17.46 11.67
CA LEU A 237 2.85 -16.42 10.78
C LEU A 237 1.77 -15.53 11.43
N VAL A 238 1.23 -15.95 12.58
CA VAL A 238 0.28 -15.17 13.40
C VAL A 238 0.78 -15.06 14.83
N ASN A 239 0.42 -13.97 15.51
CA ASN A 239 0.52 -13.83 16.95
C ASN A 239 -0.53 -12.84 17.45
N ILE A 240 -1.68 -13.38 17.89
CA ILE A 240 -2.83 -12.60 18.35
C ILE A 240 -2.43 -11.57 19.43
N ALA A 241 -1.56 -11.95 20.38
CA ALA A 241 -1.16 -11.05 21.47
C ALA A 241 -0.35 -9.83 20.97
N ILE A 242 0.46 -10.00 19.92
CA ILE A 242 1.23 -8.91 19.32
C ILE A 242 0.37 -8.09 18.35
N GLU A 243 -0.61 -8.74 17.71
CA GLU A 243 -1.42 -8.17 16.62
C GLU A 243 -2.75 -7.58 17.10
N GLN A 244 -2.99 -7.51 18.42
CA GLN A 244 -4.24 -7.01 18.99
C GLN A 244 -4.60 -5.60 18.48
N ASN A 245 -3.64 -4.68 18.39
CA ASN A 245 -3.87 -3.32 17.87
C ASN A 245 -4.40 -3.29 16.42
N TYR A 246 -4.14 -4.34 15.64
CA TYR A 246 -4.66 -4.51 14.28
C TYR A 246 -6.02 -5.18 14.30
N LEU A 247 -6.19 -6.22 15.13
CA LEU A 247 -7.47 -6.89 15.30
C LEU A 247 -8.54 -5.94 15.84
N ASP A 248 -8.18 -4.99 16.72
CA ASP A 248 -9.07 -3.95 17.26
C ASP A 248 -9.66 -3.00 16.19
N ARG A 249 -9.22 -3.11 14.93
CA ARG A 249 -9.75 -2.32 13.80
C ARG A 249 -10.99 -2.94 13.18
N TYR A 250 -11.24 -4.24 13.39
CA TYR A 250 -12.43 -4.90 12.89
C TYR A 250 -13.63 -4.59 13.80
N CYS A 251 -14.83 -4.50 13.22
CA CYS A 251 -16.06 -4.57 14.01
C CYS A 251 -16.20 -5.97 14.67
N PRO A 252 -17.06 -6.14 15.69
CA PRO A 252 -17.10 -7.37 16.49
C PRO A 252 -17.25 -8.67 15.68
N CYS A 253 -18.16 -8.72 14.71
CA CYS A 253 -18.39 -9.94 13.92
C CYS A 253 -17.21 -10.28 12.98
N ASN A 254 -16.54 -9.27 12.43
CA ASN A 254 -15.33 -9.47 11.62
C ASN A 254 -14.11 -9.83 12.49
N TYR A 255 -14.02 -9.26 13.70
CA TYR A 255 -12.99 -9.58 14.69
C TYR A 255 -13.04 -11.07 15.04
N ASP A 256 -14.22 -11.58 15.40
CA ASP A 256 -14.39 -13.00 15.76
C ASP A 256 -13.98 -13.92 14.60
N TYR A 257 -14.36 -13.55 13.37
CA TYR A 257 -13.96 -14.29 12.17
C TYR A 257 -12.43 -14.27 11.97
N ALA A 258 -11.80 -13.10 12.03
CA ALA A 258 -10.34 -12.95 11.88
C ALA A 258 -9.58 -13.72 12.97
N VAL A 259 -10.02 -13.63 14.23
CA VAL A 259 -9.46 -14.37 15.36
C VAL A 259 -9.62 -15.87 15.15
N SER A 260 -10.76 -16.35 14.65
CA SER A 260 -10.95 -17.77 14.37
C SER A 260 -9.93 -18.30 13.36
N ILE A 261 -9.62 -17.53 12.31
CA ILE A 261 -8.59 -17.87 11.32
C ILE A 261 -7.20 -17.89 11.97
N TYR A 262 -6.87 -16.88 12.78
CA TYR A 262 -5.59 -16.82 13.47
C TYR A 262 -5.41 -17.99 14.44
N GLN A 263 -6.47 -18.38 15.15
CA GLN A 263 -6.45 -19.54 16.02
C GLN A 263 -6.22 -20.84 15.25
N LYS A 264 -6.83 -21.02 14.07
CA LYS A 264 -6.56 -22.17 13.20
C LYS A 264 -5.09 -22.21 12.79
N ILE A 265 -4.57 -21.10 12.24
CA ILE A 265 -3.15 -20.97 11.84
C ILE A 265 -2.20 -21.28 13.01
N SER A 266 -2.48 -20.74 14.20
CA SER A 266 -1.63 -20.94 15.39
C SER A 266 -1.52 -22.40 15.84
N LYS A 267 -2.47 -23.26 15.42
CA LYS A 267 -2.49 -24.69 15.74
C LYS A 267 -1.86 -25.55 14.63
N CYS A 268 -1.52 -24.97 13.48
CA CYS A 268 -0.87 -25.67 12.38
C CYS A 268 0.59 -26.00 12.71
N LYS A 269 0.85 -27.29 12.94
CA LYS A 269 2.20 -27.84 13.05
C LYS A 269 2.56 -28.42 11.69
N ASP A 270 3.28 -27.64 10.89
CA ASP A 270 3.85 -28.10 9.62
C ASP A 270 4.89 -29.21 9.84
#